data_AF-A0A4R5MLE2-F1
#
_entry.id   AF-A0A4R5MLE2-F1
#
_cell.length_a   1.000
_cell.length_b   1.000
_cell.length_c   1.000
_cell.angle_alpha   90.00
_cell.angle_beta   90.00
_cell.angle_gamma   90.00
#
_symmetry.space_group_name_H-M   'P 1'
#
loop_
_entity.id
_entity.type
_entity.pdbx_description
1 polymer ?
#
loop_
_entity_poly.entity_id
_entity_poly.type
_entity_poly.pdbx_seq_one_letter_code
_entity_poly.pdbx_strand_id
1 'polypeptide(L)'
;MKNRIRRNQLRYLQILIRLAFLIVPIVILYFLVVFNYNPHERCIGDEHRHTMGPMFGFLIFSGFIVVIWLLAMIIELIYRRFDKNKKVAYWLIFLVVMASLAIMFFI
;
A
#
# COMPACT_ATOMS: atom_id res chain seq x y z
N MET A 1 -32.09 -9.93 12.60
CA MET A 1 -30.65 -10.27 12.74
C MET A 1 -29.89 -10.31 11.40
N LYS A 2 -30.43 -10.96 10.36
CA LYS A 2 -29.85 -11.06 8.99
C LYS A 2 -29.36 -9.73 8.37
N ASN A 3 -30.11 -8.65 8.53
CA ASN A 3 -29.75 -7.31 8.00
C ASN A 3 -28.55 -6.63 8.68
N ARG A 4 -28.17 -7.06 9.90
CA ARG A 4 -26.97 -6.55 10.59
C ARG A 4 -25.72 -7.23 10.05
N ILE A 5 -25.79 -8.55 9.80
CA ILE A 5 -24.69 -9.37 9.28
C ILE A 5 -24.31 -8.92 7.87
N ARG A 6 -25.30 -8.74 6.97
CA ARG A 6 -25.07 -8.26 5.59
C ARG A 6 -24.39 -6.89 5.53
N ARG A 7 -24.77 -5.96 6.42
CA ARG A 7 -24.12 -4.63 6.54
C ARG A 7 -22.70 -4.69 7.09
N ASN A 8 -22.35 -5.70 7.89
CA ASN A 8 -20.97 -5.90 8.33
C ASN A 8 -20.13 -6.47 7.18
N GLN A 9 -20.65 -7.47 6.46
CA GLN A 9 -19.93 -8.07 5.31
C GLN A 9 -19.60 -7.04 4.21
N LEU A 10 -20.53 -6.15 3.88
CA LEU A 10 -20.27 -5.07 2.92
C LEU A 10 -19.16 -4.11 3.37
N ARG A 11 -18.98 -3.91 4.68
CA ARG A 11 -17.91 -3.06 5.24
C ARG A 11 -16.55 -3.75 5.17
N TYR A 12 -16.48 -5.04 5.49
CA TYR A 12 -15.24 -5.80 5.35
C TYR A 12 -14.78 -5.87 3.90
N LEU A 13 -15.71 -6.09 2.97
CA LEU A 13 -15.41 -6.07 1.54
C LEU A 13 -14.86 -4.72 1.09
N GLN A 14 -15.43 -3.62 1.56
CA GLN A 14 -14.92 -2.27 1.32
C GLN A 14 -13.47 -2.10 1.80
N ILE A 15 -13.14 -2.55 3.01
CA ILE A 15 -11.78 -2.48 3.54
C ILE A 15 -10.83 -3.35 2.71
N LEU A 16 -11.23 -4.57 2.36
CA LEU A 16 -10.44 -5.47 1.53
C LEU A 16 -10.13 -4.87 0.15
N ILE A 17 -11.10 -4.22 -0.48
CA ILE A 17 -10.88 -3.54 -1.77
C ILE A 17 -9.82 -2.44 -1.63
N ARG A 18 -9.86 -1.63 -0.56
CA ARG A 18 -8.85 -0.58 -0.32
C ARG A 18 -7.47 -1.17 -0.11
N LEU A 19 -7.37 -2.25 0.67
CA LEU A 19 -6.11 -2.96 0.87
C LEU A 19 -5.61 -3.58 -0.44
N ALA A 20 -6.50 -4.10 -1.29
CA ALA A 20 -6.11 -4.62 -2.60
C ALA A 20 -5.51 -3.53 -3.49
N PHE A 21 -6.08 -2.32 -3.50
CA PHE A 21 -5.50 -1.17 -4.22
C PHE A 21 -4.11 -0.74 -3.72
N LEU A 22 -3.73 -1.11 -2.50
CA LEU A 22 -2.39 -0.90 -1.98
C LEU A 22 -1.46 -2.08 -2.31
N ILE A 23 -1.90 -3.29 -1.99
CA ILE A 23 -1.06 -4.49 -2.02
C ILE A 23 -0.78 -4.94 -3.46
N VAL A 24 -1.78 -4.90 -4.35
CA VAL A 24 -1.62 -5.42 -5.73
C VAL A 24 -0.51 -4.66 -6.48
N PRO A 25 -0.48 -3.31 -6.51
CA PRO A 25 0.60 -2.59 -7.17
C PRO A 25 1.98 -2.87 -6.56
N ILE A 26 2.08 -3.01 -5.24
CA ILE A 26 3.36 -3.33 -4.56
C ILE A 26 3.84 -4.73 -4.95
N VAL A 27 2.94 -5.71 -5.00
CA VAL A 27 3.26 -7.09 -5.41
C VAL A 27 3.68 -7.14 -6.89
N ILE A 28 3.00 -6.39 -7.76
CA ILE A 28 3.40 -6.27 -9.17
C ILE A 28 4.82 -5.67 -9.27
N LEU A 29 5.09 -4.59 -8.53
CA LEU A 29 6.41 -3.97 -8.49
C LEU A 29 7.48 -4.94 -7.97
N TYR A 30 7.16 -5.72 -6.94
CA TYR A 30 8.06 -6.74 -6.40
C TYR A 30 8.42 -7.79 -7.47
N PHE A 31 7.42 -8.32 -8.19
CA PHE A 31 7.68 -9.28 -9.25
C PHE A 31 8.45 -8.66 -10.42
N LEU A 32 8.18 -7.40 -10.78
CA LEU A 32 8.96 -6.69 -11.79
C LEU A 32 10.44 -6.62 -11.38
N VAL A 33 10.72 -6.32 -10.11
CA VAL A 33 12.08 -6.27 -9.60
C VAL A 33 12.74 -7.65 -9.58
N VAL A 34 12.08 -8.66 -9.01
CA VAL A 34 12.65 -10.01 -8.86
C VAL A 34 12.91 -10.68 -10.21
N PHE A 35 12.03 -10.51 -11.20
CA PHE A 35 12.17 -11.19 -12.49
C PHE A 35 13.03 -10.44 -13.51
N ASN A 36 13.18 -9.12 -13.38
CA ASN A 36 13.97 -8.33 -14.35
C ASN A 36 15.35 -7.92 -13.84
N TYR A 37 15.65 -8.12 -12.55
CA TYR A 37 16.96 -7.80 -12.01
C TYR A 37 17.93 -8.96 -12.14
N ASN A 38 19.00 -8.76 -12.89
CA ASN A 38 20.15 -9.65 -12.92
C ASN A 38 21.30 -9.04 -12.07
N PRO A 39 21.63 -9.61 -10.89
CA PRO A 39 22.70 -9.09 -10.04
C PRO A 39 24.10 -9.19 -10.68
N HIS A 40 24.27 -10.03 -11.71
CA HIS A 40 25.57 -10.28 -12.34
C HIS A 40 25.79 -9.49 -13.64
N GLU A 41 24.80 -8.74 -14.12
CA GLU A 41 24.89 -8.01 -15.40
C GLU A 41 26.01 -6.94 -15.40
N ARG A 42 26.41 -6.48 -14.22
CA ARG A 42 27.45 -5.45 -14.04
C ARG A 42 28.68 -5.94 -13.27
N CYS A 43 28.82 -7.26 -13.08
CA CYS A 43 30.02 -7.85 -12.50
C CYS A 43 31.16 -7.84 -13.54
N ILE A 44 32.38 -7.51 -13.10
CA ILE A 44 33.61 -7.67 -13.90
C ILE A 44 34.42 -8.77 -13.23
N GLY A 45 34.55 -9.94 -13.89
CA GLY A 45 35.18 -11.12 -13.29
C GLY A 45 34.39 -11.67 -12.09
N ASP A 46 35.09 -12.11 -11.05
CA ASP A 46 34.50 -12.66 -9.82
C ASP A 46 34.13 -11.59 -8.77
N GLU A 47 34.30 -10.30 -9.10
CA GLU A 47 33.94 -9.23 -8.16
C GLU A 47 32.42 -9.00 -8.13
N HIS A 48 31.80 -9.42 -7.02
CA HIS A 48 30.41 -9.12 -6.70
C HIS A 48 30.31 -7.72 -6.09
N ARG A 49 30.02 -6.71 -6.91
CA ARG A 49 29.69 -5.38 -6.40
C ARG A 49 28.28 -5.43 -5.81
N HIS A 50 28.17 -5.55 -4.50
CA HIS A 50 26.90 -5.45 -3.77
C HIS A 50 26.35 -4.02 -3.81
N THR A 51 25.84 -3.60 -4.97
CA THR A 51 25.09 -2.35 -5.06
C THR A 51 23.66 -2.62 -4.59
N MET A 52 23.11 -1.77 -3.70
CA MET A 52 21.70 -1.83 -3.29
C MET A 52 20.67 -1.63 -4.45
N GLY A 53 21.16 -1.50 -5.69
CA GLY A 53 20.47 -1.16 -6.94
C GLY A 53 18.94 -1.29 -6.92
N PRO A 54 18.38 -2.44 -7.30
CA PRO A 54 16.95 -2.61 -7.54
C PRO A 54 16.11 -2.58 -6.25
N MET A 55 16.70 -2.94 -5.10
CA MET A 55 16.01 -2.86 -3.81
C MET A 55 15.76 -1.41 -3.41
N PHE A 56 16.70 -0.51 -3.68
CA PHE A 56 16.51 0.91 -3.42
C PHE A 56 15.43 1.50 -4.34
N GLY A 57 15.42 1.11 -5.61
CA GLY A 57 14.33 1.45 -6.53
C GLY A 57 12.97 0.94 -6.04
N PHE A 58 12.90 -0.34 -5.63
CA PHE A 58 11.70 -0.93 -5.03
C PHE A 58 11.21 -0.13 -3.82
N LEU A 59 12.12 0.26 -2.92
CA LEU A 59 11.80 1.05 -1.72
C LEU A 59 11.17 2.40 -2.09
N ILE A 60 11.77 3.13 -3.03
CA ILE A 60 11.27 4.44 -3.47
C ILE A 60 9.89 4.30 -4.14
N PHE A 61 9.75 3.41 -5.12
CA PHE A 61 8.50 3.25 -5.86
C PHE A 61 7.36 2.69 -5.00
N SER A 62 7.66 1.76 -4.09
CA SER A 62 6.66 1.28 -3.11
C SER A 62 6.25 2.39 -2.15
N GLY A 63 7.17 3.24 -1.71
CA GLY A 63 6.88 4.44 -0.93
C GLY A 63 5.92 5.39 -1.65
N PHE A 64 6.15 5.66 -2.94
CA PHE A 64 5.23 6.46 -3.76
C PHE A 64 3.82 5.86 -3.85
N ILE A 65 3.71 4.55 -4.04
CA ILE A 65 2.41 3.85 -4.07
C ILE A 65 1.68 4.04 -2.74
N VAL A 66 2.37 3.86 -1.61
CA VAL A 66 1.80 4.03 -0.26
C VAL A 66 1.33 5.48 -0.06
N VAL A 67 2.12 6.47 -0.47
CA VAL A 67 1.75 7.89 -0.35
C VAL A 67 0.52 8.24 -1.18
N ILE A 68 0.46 7.81 -2.44
CA ILE A 68 -0.71 8.05 -3.32
C ILE A 68 -1.95 7.39 -2.73
N TRP A 69 -1.82 6.15 -2.26
CA TRP A 69 -2.90 5.43 -1.61
C TRP A 69 -3.40 6.16 -0.35
N LEU A 70 -2.47 6.66 0.47
CA LEU A 70 -2.79 7.44 1.67
C LEU A 70 -3.55 8.74 1.31
N LEU A 71 -3.12 9.46 0.29
CA LEU A 71 -3.80 10.66 -0.19
C LEU A 71 -5.23 10.35 -0.63
N ALA A 72 -5.44 9.25 -1.38
CA ALA A 72 -6.78 8.81 -1.77
C ALA A 72 -7.67 8.51 -0.56
N MET A 73 -7.12 7.88 0.48
CA MET A 73 -7.82 7.59 1.73
C MET A 73 -8.21 8.87 2.50
N ILE A 74 -7.32 9.87 2.54
CA ILE A 74 -7.58 11.17 3.15
C ILE A 74 -8.70 11.91 2.38
N ILE A 75 -8.64 11.93 1.05
CA ILE A 75 -9.68 12.53 0.20
C ILE A 75 -11.03 11.85 0.47
N GLU A 76 -11.06 10.52 0.54
CA GLU A 76 -12.29 9.79 0.84
C GLU A 76 -12.81 10.12 2.25
N LEU A 77 -11.93 10.25 3.24
CA LEU A 77 -12.30 10.63 4.60
C LEU A 77 -12.92 12.03 4.65
N ILE A 78 -12.33 13.00 3.93
CA ILE A 78 -12.89 14.36 3.81
C ILE A 78 -14.28 14.31 3.16
N TYR A 79 -14.43 13.55 2.07
CA TYR A 79 -15.72 13.39 1.39
C TYR A 79 -16.80 12.80 2.32
N ARG A 80 -16.42 11.79 3.12
CA ARG A 80 -17.32 11.14 4.07
C ARG A 80 -17.66 11.99 5.30
N ARG A 81 -17.01 13.13 5.52
CA ARG A 81 -17.37 14.05 6.60
C ARG A 81 -18.82 14.56 6.49
N PHE A 82 -19.35 14.61 5.26
CA PHE A 82 -20.72 15.02 4.97
C PHE A 82 -21.75 13.86 5.04
N ASP A 83 -21.30 12.63 5.28
CA ASP A 83 -22.16 11.44 5.33
C ASP A 83 -22.61 11.13 6.78
N LYS A 84 -23.84 10.65 6.94
CA LYS A 84 -24.42 10.29 8.25
C LYS A 84 -23.79 9.01 8.83
N ASN A 85 -23.15 8.17 8.01
CA ASN A 85 -22.60 6.89 8.44
C ASN A 85 -21.16 6.98 8.97
N LYS A 86 -21.01 7.36 10.24
CA LYS A 86 -19.69 7.54 10.89
C LYS A 86 -18.87 6.24 11.08
N LYS A 87 -19.48 5.06 10.97
CA LYS A 87 -18.77 3.78 11.23
C LYS A 87 -17.66 3.49 10.21
N VAL A 88 -17.84 3.89 8.96
CA VAL A 88 -16.81 3.70 7.92
C VAL A 88 -15.66 4.68 8.12
N ALA A 89 -15.96 5.91 8.54
CA ALA A 89 -14.94 6.93 8.82
C ALA A 89 -13.94 6.47 9.90
N TYR A 90 -14.38 5.79 10.96
CA TYR A 90 -13.47 5.25 11.97
C TYR A 90 -12.46 4.24 11.39
N TRP A 91 -12.89 3.34 10.50
CA TRP A 91 -12.00 2.39 9.84
C TRP A 91 -11.03 3.08 8.88
N LEU A 92 -11.47 4.12 8.19
CA LEU A 92 -10.59 4.93 7.33
C LEU A 92 -9.54 5.68 8.15
N ILE A 93 -9.92 6.29 9.27
CA ILE A 93 -8.98 6.95 10.18
C ILE A 93 -7.94 5.95 10.69
N PHE A 94 -8.37 4.76 11.10
CA PHE A 94 -7.47 3.70 11.53
C PHE A 94 -6.47 3.33 10.42
N LEU A 95 -6.94 3.12 9.18
CA LEU A 95 -6.08 2.82 8.04
C LEU A 95 -5.09 3.95 7.72
N VAL A 96 -5.53 5.21 7.81
CA VAL A 96 -4.68 6.40 7.63
C VAL A 96 -3.58 6.43 8.69
N VAL A 97 -3.92 6.23 9.97
CA VAL A 97 -2.92 6.21 11.07
C VAL A 97 -1.90 5.09 10.85
N MET A 98 -2.35 3.88 10.53
CA MET A 98 -1.46 2.75 10.29
C MET A 98 -0.53 2.98 9.10
N ALA A 99 -1.04 3.56 8.00
CA ALA A 99 -0.22 3.88 6.85
C ALA A 99 0.77 5.02 7.13
N SER A 100 0.38 6.05 7.88
CA SER A 100 1.32 7.10 8.31
C SER A 100 2.46 6.54 9.16
N LEU A 101 2.16 5.63 10.09
CA LEU A 101 3.18 4.92 10.88
C LEU A 101 4.08 4.05 9.99
N ALA A 102 3.51 3.36 9.00
CA ALA A 102 4.29 2.58 8.06
C ALA A 102 5.24 3.47 7.23
N ILE A 103 4.80 4.65 6.79
CA ILE A 103 5.64 5.61 6.07
C ILE A 103 6.83 6.07 6.94
N MET A 104 6.64 6.26 8.24
CA MET A 104 7.76 6.62 9.14
C MET A 104 8.86 5.57 9.20
N PHE A 105 8.58 4.31 8.85
CA PHE A 105 9.63 3.29 8.75
C PHE A 105 10.55 3.50 7.53
N PHE A 106 10.10 4.25 6.52
CA PHE A 106 10.86 4.55 5.31
C PHE A 106 11.63 5.87 5.38
N ILE A 107 11.45 6.68 6.44
CA ILE A 107 12.13 7.97 6.68
C ILE A 107 13.20 7.75 7.75
#